data_AF-A0A1D9BHR4-F1
#
_entry.id   AF-A0A1D9BHR4-F1
#
_cell.length_a   1.000
_cell.length_b   1.000
_cell.length_c   1.000
_cell.angle_alpha   90.00
_cell.angle_beta   90.00
_cell.angle_gamma   90.00
#
_symmetry.space_group_name_H-M   'P 1'
#
loop_
_entity.id
_entity.type
_entity.pdbx_description
1 polymer ?
#
loop_
_entity_poly.entity_id
_entity_poly.type
_entity_poly.pdbx_seq_one_letter_code
_entity_poly.pdbx_strand_id
1 'polypeptide(L)' 'MPTPSNQPADNQPADNQQRPAFPVDDPPPEPPFEPALEECCGSGCEPCIFDTYAEALHAYRRDYAAWLQRHPEFKDLPRR' A
#
# COMPACT_ATOMS: atom_id res chain seq x y z
N MET A 1 -19.84 -5.62 53.03
CA MET A 1 -19.14 -4.31 52.98
C MET A 1 -17.64 -4.57 53.08
N PRO A 2 -16.74 -3.73 52.55
CA PRO A 2 -16.50 -3.24 51.17
C PRO A 2 -15.22 -3.93 50.59
N THR A 3 -14.95 -3.98 49.28
CA THR A 3 -14.45 -2.87 48.45
C THR A 3 -14.90 -3.01 46.99
N PRO A 4 -15.40 -1.95 46.34
CA PRO A 4 -15.42 -1.90 44.89
C PRO A 4 -13.98 -1.68 44.40
N SER A 5 -13.46 -2.64 43.63
CA SER A 5 -12.19 -2.45 42.92
C SER A 5 -12.39 -1.38 41.86
N ASN A 6 -11.97 -0.18 42.23
CA ASN A 6 -11.93 1.03 41.45
C ASN A 6 -10.92 0.84 40.31
N GLN A 7 -11.39 0.59 39.08
CA GLN A 7 -10.55 0.68 37.90
C GLN A 7 -10.40 2.17 37.52
N PRO A 8 -9.18 2.70 37.37
CA PRO A 8 -8.99 4.04 36.85
C PRO A 8 -9.44 4.06 35.39
N ALA A 9 -10.18 5.12 35.04
CA ALA A 9 -10.42 5.48 33.66
C ALA A 9 -9.07 5.73 32.98
N ASP A 10 -8.64 4.78 32.15
CA ASP A 10 -7.54 4.98 31.21
C ASP A 10 -7.94 6.12 30.26
N ASN A 11 -7.39 7.30 30.55
CA ASN A 11 -7.37 8.45 29.65
C ASN A 11 -6.51 8.06 28.43
N GLN A 12 -7.13 7.48 27.41
CA GLN A 12 -6.49 7.38 26.10
C GLN A 12 -6.56 8.75 25.41
N PRO A 13 -5.44 9.46 25.20
CA PRO A 13 -5.44 10.62 24.33
C PRO A 13 -5.82 10.13 22.92
N ALA A 14 -6.81 10.80 22.33
CA ALA A 14 -7.31 10.54 20.99
C ALA A 14 -6.15 10.39 20.01
N ASP A 15 -5.93 9.15 19.65
CA ASP A 15 -4.85 8.69 18.80
C ASP A 15 -5.06 9.26 17.38
N ASN A 16 -4.29 10.30 17.07
CA ASN A 16 -4.29 10.98 15.77
C ASN A 16 -3.50 10.16 14.71
N GLN A 17 -3.49 8.83 14.78
CA GLN A 17 -2.63 7.98 13.93
C GLN A 17 -3.15 7.76 12.50
N GLN A 18 -4.37 8.17 12.16
CA GLN A 18 -4.92 7.90 10.83
C GLN A 18 -5.15 9.16 9.99
N ARG A 19 -4.12 9.99 9.84
CA ARG A 19 -4.05 10.85 8.65
C ARG A 19 -2.95 10.29 7.77
N PRO A 20 -3.25 9.66 6.61
CA PRO A 20 -2.24 9.45 5.60
C PRO A 20 -1.84 10.85 5.13
N ALA A 21 -0.80 11.40 5.76
CA ALA A 21 -0.12 12.58 5.28
C ALA A 21 0.65 12.11 4.05
N PHE A 22 -0.01 12.18 2.89
CA PHE A 22 0.71 12.03 1.63
C PHE A 22 1.91 12.98 1.68
N PRO A 23 3.14 12.51 1.42
CA PRO A 23 4.31 13.35 1.40
C PRO A 23 4.05 14.58 0.53
N VAL A 24 4.56 15.74 0.94
CA VAL A 24 4.33 17.03 0.25
C VAL A 24 4.68 16.97 -1.25
N ASP A 25 5.62 16.10 -1.61
CA ASP A 25 6.09 15.93 -2.99
C ASP A 25 5.30 14.89 -3.81
N ASP A 26 4.37 14.16 -3.16
CA ASP A 26 3.55 13.07 -3.72
C ASP A 26 4.18 12.38 -4.96
N PRO A 27 5.27 11.62 -4.74
CA PRO A 27 5.96 10.97 -5.83
C PRO A 27 5.05 9.90 -6.47
N PRO A 28 5.28 9.56 -7.75
CA PRO A 28 4.59 8.44 -8.37
C PRO A 28 4.88 7.16 -7.59
N PRO A 29 3.90 6.25 -7.46
CA PRO A 29 4.16 4.93 -6.87
C PRO A 29 5.23 4.20 -7.69
N GLU A 30 5.95 3.29 -7.04
CA GLU A 30 7.00 2.49 -7.68
C GLU A 30 6.41 1.19 -8.21
N PRO A 31 6.73 0.77 -9.45
CA PRO A 31 6.27 -0.51 -9.98
C PRO A 31 6.87 -1.67 -9.17
N PRO A 32 6.12 -2.78 -8.99
CA PRO A 32 6.66 -3.97 -8.34
C PRO A 32 7.78 -4.57 -9.19
N PHE A 33 8.75 -5.19 -8.52
CA PHE A 33 9.81 -5.94 -9.19
C PHE A 33 9.24 -7.17 -9.90
N GLU A 34 9.55 -7.34 -11.18
CA GLU A 34 9.15 -8.52 -11.94
C GLU A 34 10.03 -9.71 -11.55
N PRO A 35 9.45 -10.79 -11.00
CA PRO A 35 10.21 -11.96 -10.58
C PRO A 35 10.80 -12.70 -11.78
N ALA A 36 11.99 -13.26 -11.62
CA ALA A 36 12.61 -14.08 -12.68
C ALA A 36 11.90 -15.44 -12.82
N LEU A 37 12.00 -16.08 -13.98
CA LEU A 37 11.42 -17.42 -14.18
C LEU A 37 12.07 -18.46 -13.25
N GLU A 38 13.34 -18.28 -12.91
CA GLU A 38 14.10 -19.15 -12.01
C GLU A 38 13.63 -19.04 -10.55
N GLU A 39 12.96 -17.94 -10.18
CA GLU A 39 12.34 -17.79 -8.86
C GLU A 39 10.99 -18.52 -8.79
N CYS A 40 10.42 -18.89 -9.94
CA CYS A 40 9.27 -19.76 -9.97
C CYS A 40 9.68 -21.19 -9.62
N CYS A 41 9.10 -21.68 -8.52
CA CYS A 41 9.24 -23.05 -8.03
C CYS A 41 8.85 -24.14 -9.08
N GLY A 42 8.15 -23.79 -10.17
CA GLY A 42 7.95 -24.64 -11.35
C GLY A 42 7.10 -25.90 -11.15
N SER A 43 6.69 -26.18 -9.91
CA SER A 43 5.99 -27.40 -9.49
C SER A 43 4.63 -27.13 -8.86
N GLY A 44 4.13 -25.89 -8.96
CA GLY A 44 2.83 -25.50 -8.42
C GLY A 44 2.85 -25.10 -6.95
N CYS A 45 3.93 -24.48 -6.47
CA CYS A 45 3.95 -23.85 -5.14
C CYS A 45 2.84 -22.80 -5.01
N GLU A 46 2.10 -22.79 -3.89
CA GLU A 46 1.10 -21.77 -3.55
C GLU A 46 1.54 -20.93 -2.33
N PRO A 47 1.54 -19.58 -2.42
CA PRO A 47 1.20 -18.78 -3.60
C PRO A 47 2.30 -18.79 -4.66
N CYS A 48 1.90 -18.80 -5.95
CA CYS A 48 2.85 -18.62 -7.05
C CYS A 48 3.44 -17.20 -6.97
N ILE A 49 4.75 -17.06 -7.20
CA ILE A 49 5.41 -15.75 -7.18
C ILE A 49 4.82 -14.81 -8.24
N PHE A 50 4.41 -15.35 -9.39
CA PHE A 50 3.75 -14.59 -10.44
C PHE A 50 2.34 -14.14 -10.05
N ASP A 51 1.61 -14.92 -9.24
CA ASP A 51 0.30 -14.51 -8.74
C ASP A 51 0.44 -13.35 -7.75
N THR A 52 1.40 -13.45 -6.83
CA THR A 52 1.70 -12.37 -5.88
C THR A 52 2.16 -11.10 -6.61
N TYR A 53 3.00 -11.25 -7.64
CA TYR A 53 3.40 -10.14 -8.51
C TYR A 53 2.21 -9.54 -9.25
N ALA A 54 1.31 -10.35 -9.80
CA ALA A 54 0.12 -9.86 -10.51
C ALA A 54 -0.79 -9.03 -9.59
N GLU A 55 -1.00 -9.47 -8.35
CA GLU A 55 -1.74 -8.74 -7.33
C GLU A 55 -1.08 -7.40 -6.98
N ALA A 56 0.24 -7.41 -6.75
CA ALA A 56 1.01 -6.19 -6.50
C ALA A 56 0.94 -5.22 -7.69
N LEU A 57 1.03 -5.74 -8.91
CA LEU A 57 0.94 -4.96 -10.14
C LEU A 57 -0.46 -4.35 -10.32
N HIS A 58 -1.51 -5.06 -9.92
CA HIS A 58 -2.87 -4.53 -9.91
C HIS A 58 -3.03 -3.38 -8.91
N ALA A 59 -2.50 -3.52 -7.70
CA ALA A 59 -2.49 -2.45 -6.71
C ALA A 59 -1.72 -1.23 -7.23
N TYR A 60 -0.51 -1.44 -7.75
CA TYR A 60 0.31 -0.39 -8.36
C TYR A 60 -0.43 0.36 -9.47
N ARG A 61 -1.08 -0.35 -10.40
CA ARG A 61 -1.82 0.29 -11.51
C ARG A 61 -2.96 1.17 -11.02
N ARG A 62 -3.68 0.74 -9.98
CA ARG A 62 -4.76 1.52 -9.37
C ARG A 62 -4.21 2.79 -8.72
N ASP A 63 -3.13 2.66 -7.96
CA ASP A 63 -2.53 3.77 -7.23
C ASP A 63 -1.88 4.77 -8.20
N TYR A 64 -1.22 4.26 -9.26
CA TYR A 64 -0.65 5.09 -10.32
C TYR A 64 -1.73 5.82 -11.12
N ALA A 65 -2.88 5.18 -11.37
CA ALA A 65 -4.00 5.85 -12.02
C ALA A 65 -4.58 6.99 -11.15
N ALA A 66 -4.70 6.78 -9.84
CA ALA A 66 -5.11 7.83 -8.90
C ALA A 66 -4.08 8.96 -8.83
N TRP A 67 -2.79 8.62 -8.89
CA TRP A 67 -1.70 9.58 -8.99
C TRP A 67 -1.80 10.42 -10.27
N LEU A 68 -2.00 9.79 -11.43
CA LEU A 68 -2.17 10.49 -12.73
C LEU A 68 -3.38 11.45 -12.76
N GLN A 69 -4.42 11.20 -11.97
CA GLN A 69 -5.54 12.14 -11.84
C GLN A 69 -5.14 13.44 -11.13
N ARG A 70 -4.19 13.35 -10.21
CA ARG A 70 -3.62 14.49 -9.48
C ARG A 70 -2.47 15.14 -10.25
N HIS A 71 -1.85 14.39 -11.17
CA HIS A 71 -0.69 14.75 -11.98
C HIS A 71 -0.99 14.67 -13.49
N PRO A 72 -1.91 15.50 -14.03
CA PRO A 72 -2.31 15.44 -15.42
C PRO A 72 -1.15 15.73 -16.38
N GLU A 73 -0.13 16.47 -15.96
CA GLU A 73 1.06 16.73 -16.77
C GLU A 73 1.79 15.46 -17.20
N PHE A 74 1.72 14.37 -16.44
CA PHE A 74 2.31 13.07 -16.78
C PHE A 74 1.40 12.18 -17.64
N LYS A 75 0.09 12.46 -17.67
CA LYS A 75 -0.88 11.71 -18.47
C LYS A 75 -0.75 11.99 -19.96
N ASP A 76 -0.45 13.23 -20.31
CA ASP A 76 -0.42 13.72 -21.69
C ASP A 76 1.00 13.88 -22.25
N LEU A 77 2.04 13.41 -21.54
CA LEU A 77 3.39 13.41 -22.08
C LEU A 77 3.43 12.54 -23.35
N PRO A 78 3.75 13.12 -24.53
CA PRO A 78 3.94 12.33 -25.73
C PRO A 78 5.11 11.38 -25.46
N ARG A 79 4.90 10.07 -25.66
CA ARG A 79 5.99 9.08 -25.74
C ARG A 79 6.91 9.49 -26.90
N ARG A 80 7.86 10.40 -26.66
CA ARG A 80 8.90 10.80 -27.62
C ARG A 80 9.99 9.76 -27.70
#